data_AF-A0A1Y1Z8L8-F1
#
_entry.id   AF-A0A1Y1Z8L8-F1
#
_cell.length_a   1.000
_cell.length_b   1.000
_cell.length_c   1.000
_cell.angle_alpha   90.00
_cell.angle_beta   90.00
_cell.angle_gamma   90.00
#
_symmetry.space_group_name_H-M   'P 1'
#
loop_
_entity.id
_entity.type
_entity.pdbx_description
1 polymer ?
#
loop_
_entity_poly.entity_id
_entity_poly.type
_entity_poly.pdbx_seq_one_letter_code
_entity_poly.pdbx_strand_id
1 'polypeptide(L)'
;MLVSHDPHFLDGTSLRSTGCVKDSQCTVDQSTEEYIRISETEVVTKTHVLHNLHQMGLTLFNNPQSSNTCLHIQDQEGESAAFWVHDFYFIHDSPVLYRTIHRTPHLHTPILDELEQFNPNKEQITFDCAGRCHIHLSVPCVNGFKELLQWIYTHDDDQWVMSMTEDNFDSIMSNVAFLRLSQDAYYVMAEFYETI
;
A
#
# COMPACT_ATOMS: atom_id res chain seq x y z
N MET A 1 -12.88 -67.96 -5.32
CA MET A 1 -11.89 -69.06 -5.23
C MET A 1 -11.12 -69.11 -6.53
N LEU A 2 -9.83 -68.78 -6.46
CA LEU A 2 -8.68 -69.34 -7.20
C LEU A 2 -8.76 -69.64 -8.72
N VAL A 3 -8.10 -68.74 -9.47
CA VAL A 3 -7.01 -68.88 -10.49
C VAL A 3 -7.16 -69.72 -11.78
N SER A 4 -6.71 -69.08 -12.87
CA SER A 4 -5.77 -69.57 -13.92
C SER A 4 -6.30 -70.29 -15.16
N HIS A 5 -6.19 -69.66 -16.33
CA HIS A 5 -5.07 -69.84 -17.29
C HIS A 5 -5.31 -69.07 -18.61
N ASP A 6 -4.37 -68.18 -18.94
CA ASP A 6 -3.97 -67.75 -20.31
C ASP A 6 -3.25 -68.92 -21.04
N PRO A 7 -2.86 -68.90 -22.35
CA PRO A 7 -2.37 -67.74 -23.15
C PRO A 7 -2.57 -67.77 -24.70
N HIS A 8 -1.97 -66.76 -25.34
CA HIS A 8 -1.43 -66.66 -26.72
C HIS A 8 -2.34 -66.14 -27.86
N PHE A 9 -2.02 -64.95 -28.41
CA PHE A 9 -1.08 -64.83 -29.54
C PHE A 9 -0.59 -63.38 -29.75
N LEU A 10 0.68 -63.30 -30.18
CA LEU A 10 1.53 -62.11 -30.45
C LEU A 10 1.06 -61.41 -31.74
N ASP A 11 1.24 -60.10 -31.96
CA ASP A 11 2.45 -59.40 -32.44
C ASP A 11 1.95 -57.95 -32.81
N GLY A 12 2.65 -56.83 -32.72
CA GLY A 12 4.04 -56.50 -32.50
C GLY A 12 4.25 -54.99 -32.54
N THR A 13 5.50 -54.60 -32.26
CA THR A 13 6.14 -53.27 -32.46
C THR A 13 5.83 -52.10 -31.50
N SER A 14 6.65 -52.10 -30.46
CA SER A 14 7.22 -50.97 -29.72
C SER A 14 8.08 -50.06 -30.62
N LEU A 15 8.01 -48.74 -30.38
CA LEU A 15 9.19 -47.87 -30.26
C LEU A 15 8.87 -46.63 -29.41
N ARG A 16 9.59 -46.53 -28.30
CA ARG A 16 9.72 -45.39 -27.39
C ARG A 16 10.54 -44.25 -28.02
N SER A 17 10.60 -43.14 -27.27
CA SER A 17 11.59 -42.04 -27.31
C SER A 17 11.03 -40.82 -28.06
N THR A 18 11.06 -39.59 -27.57
CA THR A 18 11.74 -38.95 -26.43
C THR A 18 11.09 -37.59 -26.21
N GLY A 19 11.31 -37.00 -25.04
CA GLY A 19 10.67 -35.75 -24.62
C GLY A 19 10.90 -34.56 -25.57
N CYS A 20 9.97 -33.62 -25.50
CA CYS A 20 10.27 -32.23 -25.75
C CYS A 20 9.57 -31.43 -24.67
N VAL A 21 10.39 -30.93 -23.74
CA VAL A 21 10.10 -29.78 -22.88
C VAL A 21 9.43 -28.74 -23.78
N LYS A 22 8.17 -28.41 -23.49
CA LYS A 22 7.58 -27.18 -24.00
C LYS A 22 7.84 -26.14 -22.94
N ASP A 23 8.74 -25.25 -23.33
CA ASP A 23 9.18 -24.09 -22.59
C ASP A 23 8.01 -23.44 -21.86
N SER A 24 8.18 -23.32 -20.55
CA SER A 24 7.48 -22.36 -19.72
C SER A 24 7.75 -20.98 -20.31
N GLN A 25 6.85 -20.51 -21.18
CA GLN A 25 6.75 -19.11 -21.50
C GLN A 25 6.36 -18.40 -20.21
N CYS A 26 7.39 -17.85 -19.56
CA CYS A 26 7.30 -16.72 -18.66
C CYS A 26 6.47 -15.65 -19.39
N THR A 27 5.19 -15.58 -19.09
CA THR A 27 4.38 -14.41 -19.41
C THR A 27 4.94 -13.30 -18.55
N VAL A 28 5.84 -12.53 -19.17
CA VAL A 28 6.24 -11.21 -18.72
C VAL A 28 4.96 -10.47 -18.37
N ASP A 29 4.84 -10.14 -17.09
CA ASP A 29 3.74 -9.36 -16.54
C ASP A 29 3.60 -8.11 -17.40
N GLN A 30 2.51 -8.03 -18.17
CA GLN A 30 2.20 -6.84 -18.93
C GLN A 30 1.78 -5.82 -17.90
N SER A 31 2.73 -5.01 -17.42
CA SER A 31 2.41 -3.76 -16.75
C SER A 31 1.52 -2.98 -17.71
N THR A 32 0.22 -2.97 -17.42
CA THR A 32 -0.72 -2.09 -18.09
C THR A 32 -0.34 -0.68 -17.71
N GLU A 33 0.60 -0.10 -18.45
CA GLU A 33 0.95 1.31 -18.32
C GLU A 33 -0.32 2.12 -18.52
N GLU A 34 -0.83 2.66 -17.41
CA GLU A 34 -2.06 3.42 -17.39
C GLU A 34 -1.73 4.86 -17.83
N TYR A 35 -2.26 5.25 -18.98
CA TYR A 35 -2.03 6.57 -19.59
C TYR A 35 -3.17 7.52 -19.28
N ILE A 36 -2.83 8.74 -18.89
CA ILE A 36 -3.77 9.84 -18.66
C ILE A 36 -3.63 10.82 -19.84
N ARG A 37 -4.71 11.01 -20.58
CA ARG A 37 -4.75 11.99 -21.67
C ARG A 37 -4.96 13.38 -21.09
N ILE A 38 -3.99 14.27 -21.28
CA ILE A 38 -4.03 15.65 -20.77
C ILE A 38 -4.36 16.67 -21.86
N SER A 39 -4.19 16.32 -23.13
CA SER A 39 -4.67 17.13 -24.26
C SER A 39 -5.01 16.26 -25.48
N GLU A 40 -5.44 16.89 -26.58
CA GLU A 40 -5.75 16.15 -27.80
C GLU A 40 -4.57 15.35 -28.35
N THR A 41 -3.35 15.82 -28.10
CA THR A 41 -2.10 15.26 -28.64
C THR A 41 -1.15 14.74 -27.57
N GLU A 42 -1.48 14.88 -26.29
CA GLU A 42 -0.55 14.62 -25.19
C GLU A 42 -1.15 13.64 -24.17
N VAL A 43 -0.32 12.66 -23.81
CA VAL A 43 -0.60 11.65 -22.80
C VAL A 43 0.57 11.59 -21.85
N VAL A 44 0.28 11.38 -20.57
CA VAL A 44 1.28 11.17 -19.52
C VAL A 44 1.04 9.82 -18.87
N THR A 45 2.11 9.16 -18.45
CA THR A 45 1.96 7.91 -17.69
C THR A 45 1.57 8.23 -16.25
N LYS A 46 0.81 7.34 -15.62
CA LYS A 46 0.53 7.42 -14.18
C LYS A 46 1.81 7.51 -13.35
N THR A 47 2.85 6.75 -13.72
CA THR A 47 4.16 6.80 -13.09
C THR A 47 4.78 8.19 -13.14
N HIS A 48 4.66 8.89 -14.27
CA HIS A 48 5.16 10.27 -14.39
C HIS A 48 4.40 11.22 -13.46
N VAL A 49 3.07 11.07 -13.36
CA VAL A 49 2.25 11.89 -12.45
C VAL A 49 2.61 11.63 -10.99
N LEU A 50 2.74 10.36 -10.58
CA LEU A 50 3.13 9.99 -9.22
C LEU A 50 4.55 10.46 -8.89
N HIS A 51 5.49 10.34 -9.81
CA HIS A 51 6.84 10.86 -9.61
C HIS A 51 6.84 12.37 -9.35
N ASN A 52 6.12 13.15 -10.17
CA ASN A 52 6.02 14.59 -9.97
C ASN A 52 5.29 14.96 -8.67
N LEU A 53 4.29 14.16 -8.29
CA LEU A 53 3.59 14.33 -7.01
C LEU A 53 4.57 14.23 -5.85
N HIS A 54 5.38 13.17 -5.83
CA HIS A 54 6.32 12.91 -4.75
C HIS A 54 7.47 13.93 -4.69
N GLN A 55 7.86 14.51 -5.82
CA GLN A 55 8.78 15.66 -5.85
C GLN A 55 8.23 16.90 -5.11
N MET A 56 6.91 17.04 -5.03
CA MET A 56 6.26 18.10 -4.24
C MET A 56 6.06 17.71 -2.77
N GLY A 57 6.33 16.46 -2.41
CA GLY A 57 6.06 15.88 -1.09
C GLY A 57 6.58 16.74 0.05
N LEU A 58 7.86 17.10 0.04
CA LEU A 58 8.48 17.93 1.08
C LEU A 58 7.87 19.34 1.23
N THR A 59 7.33 19.91 0.14
CA THR A 59 6.73 21.25 0.17
C THR A 59 5.32 21.21 0.75
N LEU A 60 4.60 20.11 0.51
CA LEU A 60 3.21 19.94 0.92
C LEU A 60 3.09 19.25 2.28
N PHE A 61 4.09 18.48 2.69
CA PHE A 61 4.06 17.74 3.94
C PHE A 61 3.83 18.67 5.14
N ASN A 62 2.80 18.35 5.92
CA ASN A 62 2.41 19.09 7.12
C ASN A 62 2.22 20.61 6.92
N ASN A 63 1.80 21.03 5.71
CA ASN A 63 1.60 22.44 5.39
C ASN A 63 0.13 22.87 5.56
N PRO A 64 -0.20 23.72 6.56
CA PRO A 64 -1.57 24.19 6.79
C PRO A 64 -2.09 25.15 5.72
N GLN A 65 -1.24 25.66 4.84
CA GLN A 65 -1.65 26.57 3.76
C GLN A 65 -2.12 25.83 2.51
N SER A 66 -1.71 24.57 2.34
CA SER A 66 -2.07 23.75 1.18
C SER A 66 -3.15 22.70 1.47
N SER A 67 -3.47 22.47 2.74
CA SER A 67 -4.48 21.49 3.17
C SER A 67 -5.57 22.09 4.05
N ASN A 68 -6.79 21.56 3.89
CA ASN A 68 -7.93 21.83 4.77
C ASN A 68 -8.18 20.70 5.79
N THR A 69 -7.29 19.71 5.88
CA THR A 69 -7.47 18.53 6.73
C THR A 69 -6.28 18.36 7.68
N CYS A 70 -6.58 18.31 8.97
CA CYS A 70 -5.65 18.05 10.05
C CYS A 70 -5.94 16.66 10.65
N LEU A 71 -4.99 15.74 10.54
CA LEU A 71 -5.03 14.41 11.14
C LEU A 71 -4.38 14.48 12.53
N HIS A 72 -5.19 14.30 13.56
CA HIS A 72 -4.79 14.09 14.94
C HIS A 72 -4.61 12.60 15.16
N ILE A 73 -3.45 12.19 15.65
CA ILE A 73 -3.19 10.82 16.05
C ILE A 73 -3.01 10.75 17.56
N GLN A 74 -3.46 9.65 18.15
CA GLN A 74 -3.24 9.36 19.56
C GLN A 74 -3.00 7.87 19.75
N ASP A 75 -2.01 7.49 20.57
CA ASP A 75 -1.81 6.10 20.95
C ASP A 75 -2.46 5.74 22.28
N GLN A 76 -2.28 4.48 22.70
CA GLN A 76 -2.85 3.95 23.93
C GLN A 76 -2.16 4.49 25.19
N GLU A 77 -0.92 4.98 25.05
CA GLU A 77 -0.15 5.58 26.14
C GLU A 77 -0.55 7.03 26.39
N GLY A 78 -1.32 7.62 25.46
CA GLY A 78 -1.86 8.96 25.54
C GLY A 78 -1.00 10.00 24.82
N GLU A 79 0.09 9.57 24.18
CA GLU A 79 0.88 10.43 23.31
C GLU A 79 0.06 10.83 22.09
N SER A 80 0.26 12.05 21.61
CA SER A 80 -0.53 12.59 20.51
C SER A 80 0.30 13.49 19.60
N ALA A 81 -0.05 13.49 18.32
CA ALA A 81 0.54 14.37 17.32
C ALA A 81 -0.54 14.81 16.32
N ALA A 82 -0.27 15.89 15.58
CA ALA A 82 -1.19 16.42 14.57
C ALA A 82 -0.45 16.82 13.30
N PHE A 83 -1.02 16.45 12.14
CA PHE A 83 -0.42 16.66 10.83
C PHE A 83 -1.42 17.22 9.84
N TRP A 84 -1.03 18.23 9.07
CA TRP A 84 -1.80 18.69 7.92
C TRP A 84 -1.56 17.77 6.74
N VAL A 85 -2.62 17.14 6.22
CA VAL A 85 -2.52 16.04 5.27
C VAL A 85 -3.42 16.23 4.05
N HIS A 86 -3.06 15.65 2.92
CA HIS A 86 -3.81 15.66 1.68
C HIS A 86 -4.20 14.23 1.34
N ASP A 87 -5.49 14.02 1.07
CA ASP A 87 -6.07 12.69 0.87
C ASP A 87 -5.47 11.94 -0.33
N PHE A 88 -5.13 12.65 -1.40
CA PHE A 88 -4.63 12.07 -2.64
C PHE A 88 -3.28 11.35 -2.52
N TYR A 89 -2.47 11.61 -1.49
CA TYR A 89 -1.25 10.83 -1.23
C TYR A 89 -1.53 9.42 -0.69
N PHE A 90 -2.69 9.21 -0.04
CA PHE A 90 -2.98 7.93 0.60
C PHE A 90 -3.61 6.90 -0.34
N ILE A 91 -4.04 7.29 -1.53
CA ILE A 91 -4.76 6.42 -2.49
C ILE A 91 -3.95 5.14 -2.80
N HIS A 92 -2.63 5.28 -2.93
CA HIS A 92 -1.76 4.17 -3.31
C HIS A 92 -1.14 3.46 -2.11
N ASP A 93 -0.79 4.22 -1.07
CA ASP A 93 0.02 3.69 0.01
C ASP A 93 -0.76 3.34 1.27
N SER A 94 -1.94 3.91 1.51
CA SER A 94 -2.74 3.54 2.68
C SER A 94 -4.23 3.62 2.39
N PRO A 95 -4.86 2.50 1.99
CA PRO A 95 -6.31 2.43 1.81
C PRO A 95 -7.08 2.81 3.09
N VAL A 96 -6.49 2.54 4.26
CA VAL A 96 -7.06 2.90 5.56
C VAL A 96 -7.10 4.43 5.71
N LEU A 97 -5.96 5.11 5.58
CA LEU A 97 -5.93 6.59 5.68
C LEU A 97 -6.76 7.25 4.59
N TYR A 98 -6.70 6.74 3.36
CA TYR A 98 -7.49 7.29 2.27
C TYR A 98 -8.97 7.27 2.62
N ARG A 99 -9.54 6.17 3.12
CA ARG A 99 -10.95 6.12 3.52
C ARG A 99 -11.27 6.96 4.73
N THR A 100 -10.37 6.98 5.72
CA THR A 100 -10.55 7.78 6.94
C THR A 100 -10.62 9.27 6.61
N ILE A 101 -9.88 9.72 5.59
CA ILE A 101 -9.75 11.14 5.23
C ILE A 101 -10.66 11.54 4.07
N HIS A 102 -10.82 10.68 3.08
CA HIS A 102 -11.58 10.96 1.87
C HIS A 102 -13.09 10.84 2.13
N ARG A 103 -13.79 11.96 1.99
CA ARG A 103 -15.19 12.14 2.42
C ARG A 103 -16.22 11.85 1.34
N THR A 104 -15.90 11.12 0.28
CA THR A 104 -16.91 10.82 -0.76
C THR A 104 -17.89 9.75 -0.27
N PRO A 105 -19.21 9.98 -0.44
CA PRO A 105 -20.20 8.96 -0.20
C PRO A 105 -20.14 7.95 -1.35
N HIS A 106 -19.65 6.75 -1.09
CA HIS A 106 -19.82 5.54 -1.90
C HIS A 106 -19.21 5.57 -3.31
N LEU A 107 -17.91 5.30 -3.42
CA LEU A 107 -17.44 4.44 -4.50
C LEU A 107 -17.35 3.02 -3.95
N HIS A 108 -18.39 2.21 -4.17
CA HIS A 108 -18.34 0.78 -3.88
C HIS A 108 -17.36 0.12 -4.84
N THR A 109 -16.25 -0.40 -4.31
CA THR A 109 -15.43 -1.39 -4.99
C THR A 109 -15.40 -2.66 -4.12
N PRO A 110 -15.19 -3.85 -4.69
CA PRO A 110 -15.17 -5.09 -3.90
C PRO A 110 -14.10 -5.11 -2.80
N ILE A 111 -12.98 -4.41 -3.00
CA ILE A 111 -11.91 -4.20 -1.99
C ILE A 111 -12.39 -3.27 -0.86
N LEU A 112 -13.39 -2.42 -1.13
CA LEU A 112 -14.02 -1.55 -0.15
C LEU A 112 -14.88 -2.32 0.87
N ASP A 113 -15.61 -3.34 0.43
CA ASP A 113 -16.57 -4.05 1.27
C ASP A 113 -15.92 -4.94 2.37
N GLU A 114 -14.78 -5.59 2.12
CA GLU A 114 -14.07 -6.40 3.15
C GLU A 114 -13.46 -5.55 4.29
N LEU A 115 -13.25 -4.27 4.02
CA LEU A 115 -12.64 -3.32 4.95
C LEU A 115 -13.69 -2.52 5.74
N GLU A 116 -14.99 -2.65 5.44
CA GLU A 116 -16.08 -2.00 6.20
C GLU A 116 -16.21 -2.49 7.66
N GLN A 117 -15.58 -3.62 7.99
CA GLN A 117 -15.45 -4.10 9.38
C GLN A 117 -14.47 -3.26 10.21
N PHE A 118 -13.56 -2.51 9.56
CA PHE A 118 -12.69 -1.51 10.18
C PHE A 118 -13.31 -0.12 10.00
N ASN A 119 -14.43 0.14 10.67
CA ASN A 119 -14.98 1.49 10.75
C ASN A 119 -14.81 2.00 12.19
N PRO A 120 -13.59 2.42 12.60
CA PRO A 120 -13.39 3.01 13.91
C PRO A 120 -14.07 4.39 13.92
N ASN A 121 -15.33 4.41 14.38
CA ASN A 121 -16.03 5.55 14.96
C ASN A 121 -16.29 6.78 14.06
N LYS A 122 -17.56 6.92 13.66
CA LYS A 122 -18.19 8.12 13.05
C LYS A 122 -18.02 9.43 13.86
N GLU A 123 -17.53 9.39 15.10
CA GLU A 123 -17.39 10.55 16.01
C GLU A 123 -16.01 11.23 15.94
N GLN A 124 -15.09 10.75 15.11
CA GLN A 124 -13.70 11.23 15.05
C GLN A 124 -13.49 12.51 14.23
N ILE A 125 -14.54 13.11 13.69
CA ILE A 125 -14.41 14.23 12.74
C ILE A 125 -15.03 15.49 13.32
N THR A 126 -14.21 16.54 13.45
CA THR A 126 -14.64 17.87 13.87
C THR A 126 -14.27 18.92 12.83
N PHE A 127 -14.80 20.13 12.99
CA PHE A 127 -14.54 21.26 12.10
C PHE A 127 -14.21 22.49 12.92
N ASP A 128 -13.22 23.25 12.48
CA ASP A 128 -12.89 24.53 13.11
C ASP A 128 -13.76 25.69 12.56
N CYS A 129 -13.58 26.87 13.13
CA CYS A 129 -14.32 28.07 12.71
C CYS A 129 -13.98 28.55 11.28
N ALA A 130 -12.87 28.08 10.71
CA ALA A 130 -12.48 28.34 9.33
C ALA A 130 -13.02 27.27 8.36
N GLY A 131 -13.75 26.27 8.86
CA GLY A 131 -14.29 25.16 8.07
C GLY A 131 -13.27 24.06 7.76
N ARG A 132 -12.10 24.08 8.39
CA ARG A 132 -11.08 23.03 8.22
C ARG A 132 -11.51 21.77 8.96
N CYS A 133 -11.21 20.65 8.34
CA CYS A 133 -11.48 19.30 8.80
C CYS A 133 -10.43 18.86 9.82
N HIS A 134 -10.87 18.34 10.97
CA HIS A 134 -10.02 17.71 11.97
C HIS A 134 -10.47 16.25 12.13
N ILE A 135 -9.55 15.30 11.98
CA ILE A 135 -9.83 13.87 12.04
C ILE A 135 -8.97 13.27 13.15
N HIS A 136 -9.56 12.48 14.05
CA HIS A 136 -8.89 11.90 15.20
C HIS A 136 -8.73 10.39 15.05
N LEU A 137 -7.52 9.90 14.76
CA LEU A 137 -7.23 8.49 14.59
C LEU A 137 -6.51 7.93 15.82
N SER A 138 -6.99 6.81 16.36
CA SER A 138 -6.21 6.05 17.33
C SER A 138 -5.24 5.12 16.60
N VAL A 139 -3.95 5.21 16.90
CA VAL A 139 -2.87 4.48 16.25
C VAL A 139 -2.14 3.57 17.25
N PRO A 140 -1.45 2.50 16.80
CA PRO A 140 -0.66 1.66 17.69
C PRO A 140 0.41 2.44 18.46
N CYS A 141 1.14 3.34 17.80
CA CYS A 141 2.18 4.14 18.43
C CYS A 141 2.37 5.48 17.70
N VAL A 142 2.57 6.58 18.42
CA VAL A 142 2.90 7.88 17.80
C VAL A 142 4.36 7.97 17.37
N ASN A 143 5.26 7.23 18.03
CA ASN A 143 6.69 7.22 17.71
C ASN A 143 6.93 6.69 16.28
N GLY A 144 7.73 7.41 15.49
CA GLY A 144 8.02 7.08 14.09
C GLY A 144 6.88 7.35 13.10
N PHE A 145 5.71 7.80 13.57
CA PHE A 145 4.55 8.03 12.69
C PHE A 145 4.77 9.19 11.72
N LYS A 146 5.51 10.23 12.15
CA LYS A 146 5.83 11.39 11.30
C LYS A 146 6.68 10.96 10.11
N GLU A 147 7.70 10.15 10.36
CA GLU A 147 8.64 9.65 9.35
C GLU A 147 7.92 8.75 8.35
N LEU A 148 7.03 7.87 8.83
CA LEU A 148 6.14 7.07 7.98
C LEU A 148 5.23 7.95 7.11
N LEU A 149 4.59 8.97 7.70
CA LEU A 149 3.74 9.90 6.96
C LEU A 149 4.54 10.70 5.92
N GLN A 150 5.78 11.08 6.24
CA GLN A 150 6.67 11.78 5.33
C GLN A 150 7.09 10.87 4.18
N TRP A 151 7.38 9.59 4.43
CA TRP A 151 7.68 8.61 3.40
C TRP A 151 6.52 8.45 2.41
N ILE A 152 5.26 8.43 2.87
CA ILE A 152 4.09 8.42 1.96
C ILE A 152 4.09 9.63 1.00
N TYR A 153 4.63 10.78 1.43
CA TYR A 153 4.70 11.99 0.61
C TYR A 153 5.86 11.98 -0.37
N THR A 154 6.99 11.40 0.00
CA THR A 154 8.25 11.55 -0.74
C THR A 154 8.69 10.28 -1.47
N HIS A 155 8.29 9.11 -0.98
CA HIS A 155 8.86 7.80 -1.33
C HIS A 155 10.40 7.84 -1.31
N ASP A 156 10.94 8.51 -0.29
CA ASP A 156 12.38 8.55 -0.04
C ASP A 156 12.74 7.39 0.88
N ASP A 157 12.96 6.23 0.27
CA ASP A 157 13.25 4.97 0.95
C ASP A 157 14.51 5.09 1.81
N ASP A 158 15.58 5.66 1.24
CA ASP A 158 16.87 5.89 1.91
C ASP A 158 16.67 6.72 3.19
N GLN A 159 15.95 7.84 3.10
CA GLN A 159 15.68 8.68 4.26
C GLN A 159 14.85 7.95 5.32
N TRP A 160 13.86 7.15 4.90
CA TRP A 160 13.01 6.44 5.84
C TRP A 160 13.79 5.33 6.56
N VAL A 161 14.60 4.53 5.85
CA VAL A 161 15.52 3.53 6.44
C VAL A 161 16.47 4.19 7.43
N MET A 162 17.07 5.34 7.08
CA MET A 162 17.98 6.06 7.98
C MET A 162 17.31 6.60 9.25
N SER A 163 15.98 6.75 9.25
CA SER A 163 15.21 7.18 10.42
C SER A 163 14.85 6.04 11.37
N MET A 164 14.97 4.80 10.91
CA MET A 164 14.68 3.60 11.70
C MET A 164 15.84 3.28 12.64
N THR A 165 15.50 2.82 13.83
CA THR A 165 16.41 2.30 14.86
C THR A 165 15.82 1.04 15.45
N GLU A 166 16.64 0.20 16.08
CA GLU A 166 16.13 -0.99 16.80
C GLU A 166 15.02 -0.63 17.81
N ASP A 167 15.12 0.53 18.44
CA ASP A 167 14.15 0.99 19.45
C ASP A 167 12.80 1.43 18.86
N ASN A 168 12.76 1.92 17.62
CA ASN A 168 11.52 2.43 17.01
C ASN A 168 10.94 1.50 15.93
N PHE A 169 11.69 0.49 15.50
CA PHE A 169 11.31 -0.40 14.40
C PHE A 169 9.99 -1.12 14.65
N ASP A 170 9.79 -1.70 15.84
CA ASP A 170 8.56 -2.42 16.19
C ASP A 170 7.33 -1.49 16.18
N SER A 171 7.50 -0.24 16.62
CA SER A 171 6.46 0.79 16.59
C SER A 171 6.10 1.16 15.15
N ILE A 172 7.11 1.37 14.30
CA ILE A 172 6.90 1.68 12.88
C ILE A 172 6.22 0.50 12.19
N MET A 173 6.70 -0.73 12.37
CA MET A 173 6.11 -1.95 11.79
C MET A 173 4.63 -2.14 12.21
N SER A 174 4.32 -1.87 13.48
CA SER A 174 2.95 -1.93 13.98
C SER A 174 2.05 -0.90 13.27
N ASN A 175 2.54 0.31 13.04
CA ASN A 175 1.83 1.34 12.28
C ASN A 175 1.68 0.97 10.80
N VAL A 176 2.73 0.43 10.16
CA VAL A 176 2.70 -0.06 8.76
C VAL A 176 1.59 -1.10 8.59
N ALA A 177 1.53 -2.09 9.49
CA ALA A 177 0.51 -3.12 9.48
C ALA A 177 -0.90 -2.56 9.76
N PHE A 178 -1.04 -1.67 10.74
CA PHE A 178 -2.32 -1.05 11.10
C PHE A 178 -2.90 -0.22 9.96
N LEU A 179 -2.08 0.60 9.30
CA LEU A 179 -2.48 1.45 8.18
C LEU A 179 -2.62 0.67 6.86
N ARG A 180 -2.28 -0.63 6.88
CA ARG A 180 -2.22 -1.53 5.74
C ARG A 180 -1.44 -0.89 4.59
N LEU A 181 -0.19 -0.51 4.86
CA LEU A 181 0.60 0.14 3.84
C LEU A 181 0.86 -0.77 2.63
N SER A 182 1.19 -0.17 1.50
CA SER A 182 1.57 -0.85 0.27
C SER A 182 2.77 -1.80 0.46
N GLN A 183 2.93 -2.74 -0.47
CA GLN A 183 4.04 -3.69 -0.44
C GLN A 183 5.41 -2.98 -0.45
N ASP A 184 5.49 -1.81 -1.09
CA ASP A 184 6.70 -0.99 -1.14
C ASP A 184 7.18 -0.64 0.26
N ALA A 185 6.26 -0.27 1.17
CA ALA A 185 6.61 0.01 2.55
C ALA A 185 7.25 -1.21 3.25
N TYR A 186 6.73 -2.41 2.99
CA TYR A 186 7.28 -3.64 3.56
C TYR A 186 8.66 -3.99 3.00
N TYR A 187 8.95 -3.65 1.74
CA TYR A 187 10.29 -3.84 1.18
C TYR A 187 11.32 -2.94 1.85
N VAL A 188 10.99 -1.67 2.09
CA VAL A 188 11.86 -0.74 2.81
C VAL A 188 12.12 -1.22 4.25
N MET A 189 11.07 -1.69 4.94
CA MET A 189 11.21 -2.26 6.29
C MET A 189 12.09 -3.53 6.30
N ALA A 190 12.01 -4.36 5.26
CA ALA A 190 12.84 -5.56 5.12
C ALA A 190 14.31 -5.20 4.88
N GLU A 191 14.60 -4.16 4.10
CA GLU A 191 15.96 -3.67 3.86
C GLU A 191 16.65 -3.25 5.17
N PHE A 192 15.95 -2.53 6.04
CA PHE A 192 16.48 -2.19 7.36
C PHE A 192 16.78 -3.47 8.17
N TYR A 193 15.85 -4.42 8.19
CA TYR A 193 15.99 -5.68 8.93
C TYR A 193 17.16 -6.55 8.44
N GLU A 194 17.48 -6.52 7.15
CA GLU A 194 18.62 -7.24 6.58
C GLU A 194 19.97 -6.56 6.86
N THR A 195 19.96 -5.28 7.23
CA THR A 195 21.16 -4.46 7.45
C THR A 195 21.64 -4.46 8.91
N ILE A 196 20.78 -4.82 9.86
CA ILE A 196 21.09 -4.98 11.30
C ILE A 196 21.66 -6.37 11.62
#